data_AF-A0A529T082-F1
#
_entry.id   AF-A0A529T082-F1
#
_cell.length_a   1.000
_cell.length_b   1.000
_cell.length_c   1.000
_cell.angle_alpha   90.00
_cell.angle_beta   90.00
_cell.angle_gamma   90.00
#
_symmetry.space_group_name_H-M   'P 1'
#
loop_
_entity.id
_entity.type
_entity.pdbx_description
1 polymer ?
#
loop_
_entity_poly.entity_id
_entity_poly.type
_entity_poly.pdbx_seq_one_letter_code
_entity_poly.pdbx_strand_id
1 'polypeptide(L)' 'MLFALTTQELMERPDLWEAVHRLRYKIFVEEMGWTDLDRPDQLEIDQFDHDEAEH' A
#
# COMPACT_ATOMS: atom_id res chain seq x y z
N MET A 1 -9.64 5.82 -16.36
CA MET A 1 -8.66 4.83 -16.85
C MET A 1 -8.16 4.06 -15.64
N LEU A 2 -8.09 2.73 -15.73
CA LEU A 2 -7.58 1.88 -14.65
C LEU A 2 -6.22 1.32 -15.11
N PHE A 3 -5.25 1.32 -14.21
CA PHE A 3 -3.94 0.72 -14.44
C PHE A 3 -3.88 -0.60 -13.69
N ALA A 4 -3.37 -1.64 -14.34
CA ALA A 4 -2.96 -2.88 -13.70
C ALA A 4 -1.44 -2.86 -13.66
N LEU A 5 -0.86 -2.80 -12.47
CA LEU A 5 0.58 -2.75 -12.23
C LEU A 5 0.97 -3.97 -11.40
N THR A 6 2.07 -4.61 -11.74
CA THR A 6 2.74 -5.54 -10.80
C THR A 6 3.36 -4.77 -9.64
N THR A 7 3.76 -5.46 -8.57
CA THR A 7 4.48 -4.84 -7.45
C THR A 7 5.76 -4.14 -7.92
N GLN A 8 6.57 -4.80 -8.75
CA GLN A 8 7.77 -4.24 -9.39
C GLN A 8 7.45 -2.96 -10.18
N GLU A 9 6.41 -2.98 -11.01
CA GLU A 9 6.01 -1.80 -11.78
C GLU A 9 5.56 -0.65 -10.87
N LEU A 10 4.89 -0.94 -9.75
CA LEU A 10 4.51 0.09 -8.77
C LEU A 10 5.75 0.64 -8.04
N MET A 11 6.70 -0.21 -7.64
CA MET A 11 7.94 0.19 -6.96
C MET A 11 8.83 1.09 -7.82
N GLU A 12 8.83 0.89 -9.15
CA GLU A 12 9.54 1.75 -10.11
C GLU A 12 8.95 3.17 -10.21
N ARG A 13 7.81 3.43 -9.56
CA ARG A 13 7.09 4.71 -9.56
C ARG A 13 6.93 5.21 -8.12
N PRO A 14 7.97 5.84 -7.54
CA PRO A 14 8.00 6.15 -6.10
C PRO A 14 6.87 7.08 -5.65
N ASP A 15 6.42 7.98 -6.52
CA ASP A 15 5.29 8.88 -6.29
C ASP A 15 3.96 8.12 -6.17
N LEU A 16 3.73 7.15 -7.06
CA LEU A 16 2.54 6.30 -7.01
C LEU A 16 2.61 5.30 -5.86
N TRP A 17 3.79 4.73 -5.61
CA TRP A 17 4.03 3.86 -4.46
C TRP A 17 3.61 4.57 -3.17
N GLU A 18 4.14 5.76 -2.90
CA GLU A 18 3.78 6.50 -1.69
C GLU A 18 2.29 6.86 -1.65
N ALA A 19 1.73 7.34 -2.77
CA ALA A 19 0.33 7.73 -2.83
C ALA A 19 -0.64 6.57 -2.52
N VAL A 20 -0.37 5.38 -3.03
CA VAL A 20 -1.20 4.19 -2.81
C VAL A 20 -1.15 3.75 -1.34
N HIS A 21 0.03 3.64 -0.75
CA HIS A 21 0.16 3.16 0.64
C HIS A 21 -0.32 4.19 1.67
N ARG A 22 -0.23 5.50 1.39
CA ARG A 22 -0.90 6.54 2.20
C ARG A 22 -2.43 6.47 2.10
N LEU A 23 -2.95 6.26 0.89
CA LEU A 23 -4.40 6.11 0.69
C LEU A 23 -4.93 4.89 1.43
N ARG A 24 -4.21 3.76 1.36
CA ARG A 24 -4.52 2.54 2.10
C ARG A 24 -4.53 2.80 3.62
N TYR A 25 -3.53 3.49 4.16
CA TYR A 25 -3.48 3.85 5.59
C TYR A 25 -4.71 4.65 6.02
N LYS A 26 -5.06 5.71 5.27
CA LYS A 26 -6.24 6.52 5.54
C LYS A 26 -7.51 5.67 5.59
N ILE A 27 -7.70 4.77 4.63
CA ILE A 27 -8.93 3.97 4.56
C ILE A 27 -8.93 2.86 5.63
N PHE A 28 -7.91 2.02 5.66
CA PHE A 28 -7.92 0.81 6.49
C PHE A 28 -7.63 1.11 7.96
N VAL A 29 -6.66 2.00 8.25
CA VAL A 29 -6.30 2.32 9.62
C VAL A 29 -7.21 3.42 10.17
N GLU A 30 -7.29 4.58 9.51
CA GLU A 30 -8.01 5.73 10.08
C GLU A 30 -9.54 5.58 10.00
N GLU A 31 -10.07 5.19 8.83
CA GLU A 31 -11.52 5.10 8.63
C GLU A 31 -12.11 3.77 9.10
N MET A 32 -11.44 2.64 8.84
CA MET A 32 -11.93 1.30 9.19
C MET A 32 -11.44 0.79 10.55
N GLY A 33 -10.45 1.45 11.16
CA GLY A 33 -9.97 1.13 12.50
C GLY A 33 -9.16 -0.17 12.60
N TRP A 34 -8.50 -0.60 11.53
CA TRP A 34 -7.65 -1.80 11.52
C TRP A 34 -6.29 -1.49 12.16
N THR A 35 -6.26 -1.43 13.49
CA THR A 35 -5.08 -1.05 14.28
C THR A 35 -3.89 -2.00 14.13
N ASP A 36 -4.11 -3.23 13.69
CA ASP A 36 -3.02 -4.19 13.47
C ASP A 36 -2.12 -3.80 12.29
N LEU A 37 -2.61 -2.91 11.41
CA LEU A 37 -1.87 -2.35 10.27
C LEU A 37 -1.25 -0.97 10.57
N ASP A 38 -1.43 -0.44 11.79
CA ASP A 38 -0.94 0.88 12.16
C ASP A 38 0.60 0.91 12.20
N ARG A 39 1.18 1.84 11.44
CA ARG A 39 2.62 2.04 11.30
C ARG A 39 2.94 3.53 11.45
N PRO A 40 4.06 3.87 12.13
CA PRO A 40 4.40 5.27 12.45
C PRO A 40 4.71 6.14 11.23
N ASP A 41 5.03 5.54 10.08
CA ASP A 41 5.26 6.24 8.80
C ASP A 41 3.96 6.58 8.05
N GLN A 42 2.81 6.12 8.55
CA GLN A 42 1.49 6.27 7.94
C GLN A 42 1.43 5.72 6.51
N LEU A 43 2.20 4.67 6.27
CA LEU A 43 2.15 3.86 5.06
C LEU A 43 1.62 2.49 5.47
N GLU A 44 0.47 2.11 4.91
CA GLU A 44 -0.06 0.77 5.14
C GLU A 44 0.64 -0.18 4.17
N ILE A 45 1.70 -0.83 4.67
CA ILE A 45 2.51 -1.84 3.99
C ILE A 45 2.53 -3.09 4.86
N ASP A 46 2.06 -4.20 4.31
CA ASP A 46 1.97 -5.48 5.00
C ASP A 46 2.93 -6.53 4.42
N GLN A 47 2.78 -7.78 4.86
CA GLN A 47 3.64 -8.90 4.48
C GLN A 47 3.47 -9.37 3.03
N PHE A 48 2.50 -8.85 2.28
CA PHE A 48 2.19 -9.23 0.90
C PHE A 48 2.61 -8.16 -0.11
N ASP A 49 3.11 -7.01 0.34
CA ASP A 49 3.55 -5.91 -0.53
C ASP A 49 4.97 -6.13 -1.09
N HIS A 50 5.17 -7.26 -1.78
CA HIS A 50 6.42 -7.63 -2.44
C HIS A 50 6.17 -8.52 -3.69
N ASP A 51 7.17 -8.70 -4.55
CA ASP A 51 7.01 -9.35 -5.86
C ASP A 51 6.74 -10.85 -5.81
N GLU A 52 7.19 -11.52 -4.75
CA GLU A 52 7.03 -12.96 -4.57
C GLU A 52 5.70 -13.34 -3.91
N ALA A 53 4.83 -12.37 -3.59
CA ALA A 53 3.50 -12.65 -3.05
C ALA A 53 2.58 -13.24 -4.13
N GLU A 54 1.71 -14.18 -3.72
CA GLU A 54 0.64 -14.69 -4.59
C GLU A 54 -0.60 -13.80 -4.47
N HIS A 55 -0.99 -13.13 -5.57
CA HIS A 55 -2.10 -12.16 -5.65
C HIS A 55 -3.31 -12.66 -6.46
#